data_AF-A0A7J2YZ68-F1
#
_entry.id   AF-A0A7J2YZ68-F1
#
_cell.length_a   1.000
_cell.length_b   1.000
_cell.length_c   1.000
_cell.angle_alpha   90.00
_cell.angle_beta   90.00
_cell.angle_gamma   90.00
#
_symmetry.space_group_name_H-M   'P 1'
#
loop_
_entity.id
_entity.type
_entity.pdbx_description
1 polymer ?
#
loop_
_entity_poly.entity_id
_entity_poly.type
_entity_poly.pdbx_seq_one_letter_code
_entity_poly.pdbx_strand_id
1 'polypeptide(L)'
;METEGFDELAFWHRGFPFMFKRTCFEYEKELRAIILTEPVTRKAKKEYWWKNGIRGMPDILYQQVDLPILVEKIHVSPKAGNWFEGLVNMVAEKYGYKFEIEKSTLSNEPTF
;
A
#
# COMPACT_ATOMS: atom_id res chain seq x y z
N MET A 1 -24.14 10.46 -17.70
CA MET A 1 -23.61 10.60 -19.07
C MET A 1 -22.15 10.98 -18.92
N GLU A 2 -21.15 10.10 -18.96
CA GLU A 2 -21.03 8.66 -19.22
C GLU A 2 -19.83 8.20 -18.37
N THR A 3 -20.03 7.33 -17.38
CA THR A 3 -18.91 6.63 -16.71
C THR A 3 -18.66 5.25 -17.33
N GLU A 4 -19.48 4.85 -18.29
CA GLU A 4 -19.45 3.50 -18.89
C GLU A 4 -18.30 3.33 -19.89
N GLY A 5 -17.73 4.42 -20.42
CA GLY A 5 -16.62 4.35 -21.40
C GLY A 5 -15.21 4.26 -20.80
N PHE A 6 -15.01 4.64 -19.54
CA PHE A 6 -13.66 4.68 -18.94
C PHE A 6 -13.23 3.31 -18.39
N ASP A 7 -14.20 2.50 -17.93
CA ASP A 7 -13.96 1.17 -17.37
C ASP A 7 -13.60 0.13 -18.44
N GLU A 8 -14.13 0.23 -19.67
CA GLU A 8 -13.81 -0.70 -20.76
C GLU A 8 -12.40 -0.50 -21.35
N LEU A 9 -11.92 0.74 -21.41
CA LEU A 9 -10.57 1.08 -21.92
C LEU A 9 -9.45 0.74 -20.91
N ALA A 10 -9.73 0.86 -19.61
CA ALA A 10 -8.78 0.54 -18.54
C ALA A 10 -8.45 -0.96 -18.45
N PHE A 11 -9.37 -1.84 -18.84
CA PHE A 11 -9.22 -3.29 -18.72
C PHE A 11 -8.09 -3.86 -19.61
N TRP A 12 -7.82 -3.24 -20.76
CA TRP A 12 -6.81 -3.72 -21.71
C TRP A 12 -5.39 -3.22 -21.44
N HIS A 13 -5.23 -2.13 -20.67
CA HIS A 13 -3.92 -1.65 -20.26
C HIS A 13 -3.54 -2.25 -18.90
N ARG A 14 -2.71 -3.30 -18.93
CA ARG A 14 -2.19 -4.03 -17.74
C ARG A 14 -1.59 -3.16 -16.61
N GLY A 15 -1.31 -1.88 -16.86
CA GLY A 15 -0.80 -0.93 -15.86
C GLY A 15 -1.86 -0.08 -15.13
N PHE A 16 -3.09 0.01 -15.64
CA PHE A 16 -4.11 0.94 -15.13
C PHE A 16 -4.46 0.79 -13.64
N PRO A 17 -4.62 -0.43 -13.10
CA PRO A 17 -4.94 -0.61 -11.68
C PRO A 17 -3.87 -0.04 -10.73
N PHE A 18 -2.62 0.07 -11.19
CA PHE A 18 -1.52 0.62 -10.40
C PHE A 18 -1.43 2.14 -10.50
N MET A 19 -1.89 2.72 -11.62
CA MET A 19 -1.80 4.15 -11.90
C MET A 19 -3.00 4.93 -11.38
N PHE A 20 -4.19 4.33 -11.42
CA PHE A 20 -5.44 5.02 -11.13
C PHE A 20 -6.22 4.33 -10.00
N LYS A 21 -7.13 5.08 -9.40
CA LYS A 21 -8.09 4.58 -8.40
C LYS A 21 -9.51 4.92 -8.88
N ARG A 22 -10.51 4.17 -8.43
CA ARG A 22 -11.92 4.52 -8.71
C ARG A 22 -12.26 5.85 -8.07
N THR A 23 -13.10 6.66 -8.72
CA THR A 23 -13.50 8.01 -8.27
C THR A 23 -14.02 8.01 -6.83
N CYS A 24 -14.70 6.95 -6.38
CA CYS A 24 -15.18 6.83 -5.00
C CYS A 24 -14.08 6.93 -3.92
N PHE A 25 -12.80 6.80 -4.27
CA PHE A 25 -11.66 6.89 -3.35
C PHE A 25 -10.81 8.14 -3.54
N GLU A 26 -11.28 9.14 -4.30
CA GLU A 26 -10.55 10.38 -4.56
C GLU A 26 -10.19 11.12 -3.26
N TYR A 27 -11.02 10.98 -2.21
CA TYR A 27 -10.80 11.59 -0.90
C TYR A 27 -9.51 11.13 -0.21
N GLU A 28 -8.96 9.96 -0.56
CA GLU A 28 -7.77 9.40 0.10
C GLU A 28 -6.48 10.14 -0.26
N LYS A 29 -6.47 10.93 -1.35
CA LYS A 29 -5.30 11.70 -1.82
C LYS A 29 -4.00 10.88 -1.82
N GLU A 30 -4.08 9.68 -2.35
CA GLU A 30 -3.00 8.68 -2.30
C GLU A 30 -1.76 9.11 -3.11
N LEU A 31 -0.57 8.99 -2.51
CA LEU A 31 0.72 9.13 -3.20
C LEU A 31 1.36 7.75 -3.38
N ARG A 32 1.73 7.39 -4.62
CA ARG A 32 2.37 6.11 -4.95
C ARG A 32 3.80 6.30 -5.43
N ALA A 33 4.72 5.51 -4.87
CA ALA A 33 6.07 5.37 -5.42
C ALA A 33 6.08 4.31 -6.53
N ILE A 34 6.58 4.67 -7.71
CA ILE A 34 6.79 3.73 -8.82
C ILE A 34 8.29 3.40 -8.87
N ILE A 35 8.63 2.19 -8.44
CA ILE A 35 10.03 1.74 -8.42
C ILE A 35 10.32 0.99 -9.72
N LEU A 36 11.01 1.66 -10.62
CA LEU A 36 11.56 1.04 -11.81
C LEU A 36 12.86 0.34 -11.44
N THR A 37 12.79 -0.97 -11.25
CA THR A 37 14.01 -1.79 -11.16
C THR A 37 14.53 -1.99 -12.59
N GLU A 38 15.67 -1.39 -12.91
CA GLU A 38 16.30 -1.62 -14.20
C GLU A 38 16.54 -3.12 -14.42
N PRO A 39 16.30 -3.66 -15.62
CA PRO A 39 17.26 -4.57 -16.18
C PRO A 39 18.39 -3.76 -16.80
N VAL A 40 19.60 -3.98 -16.30
CA VAL A 40 20.85 -3.73 -17.05
C VAL A 40 20.84 -4.68 -18.26
N THR A 41 20.00 -4.42 -19.28
CA THR A 41 19.67 -5.32 -20.40
C THR A 41 19.01 -6.67 -20.05
N ARG A 42 18.21 -7.20 -21.00
CA ARG A 42 17.52 -8.51 -20.89
C ARG A 42 18.51 -9.69 -20.70
N LYS A 43 19.74 -9.56 -21.19
CA LYS A 43 20.81 -10.56 -21.03
C LYS A 43 21.33 -10.62 -19.59
N ALA A 44 21.69 -9.48 -18.99
CA ALA A 44 22.21 -9.47 -17.63
C ALA A 44 21.14 -9.85 -16.61
N LYS A 45 19.86 -9.54 -16.86
CA LYS A 45 18.74 -9.98 -16.01
C LYS A 45 18.65 -11.49 -15.90
N LYS A 46 18.73 -12.21 -17.03
CA LYS A 46 18.68 -13.68 -17.07
C LYS A 46 19.90 -14.30 -16.38
N GLU A 47 21.08 -13.70 -16.56
CA GLU A 47 22.32 -14.18 -15.95
C GLU A 47 22.36 -13.97 -14.43
N TYR A 48 21.94 -12.79 -13.95
CA TYR A 48 21.81 -12.49 -12.52
C TYR A 48 20.81 -13.43 -11.83
N TRP A 49 19.64 -13.63 -12.44
CA TRP A 49 18.63 -14.55 -11.92
C TRP A 49 19.10 -15.99 -11.86
N TRP A 50 19.77 -16.48 -12.92
CA TRP A 50 20.33 -17.82 -12.94
C TRP A 50 21.42 -18.02 -11.88
N LYS A 51 22.35 -17.06 -11.75
CA LYS A 51 23.44 -17.09 -10.76
C LYS A 51 22.94 -17.07 -9.31
N ASN A 52 21.84 -16.38 -9.05
CA ASN A 52 21.26 -16.26 -7.71
C ASN A 52 20.10 -17.25 -7.45
N GLY A 53 19.83 -18.19 -8.38
CA GLY A 53 18.73 -19.15 -8.25
C GLY A 53 17.32 -18.53 -8.25
N ILE A 54 17.19 -17.27 -8.69
CA ILE A 54 15.93 -16.54 -8.72
C ILE A 54 15.18 -16.93 -10.00
N ARG A 55 14.07 -17.64 -9.87
CA ARG A 55 13.29 -18.13 -11.01
C ARG A 55 12.23 -17.11 -11.43
N GLY A 56 12.65 -15.90 -11.81
CA GLY A 56 11.75 -14.83 -12.27
C GLY A 56 12.03 -13.47 -11.63
N MET A 57 11.15 -12.50 -11.87
CA MET A 57 11.16 -11.26 -11.09
C MET A 57 10.71 -11.60 -9.67
N PRO A 58 11.37 -11.13 -8.61
CA PRO A 58 10.88 -11.40 -7.27
C PRO A 58 9.46 -10.80 -7.14
N ASP A 59 8.52 -11.60 -6.66
CA ASP A 59 7.13 -11.17 -6.43
C ASP A 59 7.05 -10.04 -5.39
N ILE A 60 8.12 -9.83 -4.63
CA ILE A 60 8.25 -8.87 -3.54
C ILE A 60 9.59 -8.15 -3.66
N LEU A 61 9.56 -6.82 -3.65
CA LEU A 61 10.75 -5.98 -3.51
C LEU A 61 10.81 -5.42 -2.09
N TYR A 62 11.82 -5.83 -1.32
CA TYR A 62 12.06 -5.26 0.01
C TYR A 62 12.68 -3.88 -0.13
N GLN A 63 12.04 -2.87 0.46
CA GLN A 63 12.55 -1.51 0.52
C GLN A 63 12.81 -1.13 1.98
N GLN A 64 14.04 -0.66 2.26
CA GLN A 64 14.34 -0.08 3.56
C GLN A 64 13.63 1.27 3.65
N VAL A 65 12.80 1.44 4.68
CA VAL A 65 12.02 2.65 4.96
C VAL A 65 12.07 2.98 6.45
N ASP A 66 11.86 4.25 6.78
CA ASP A 66 11.72 4.72 8.16
C ASP A 66 10.22 4.91 8.48
N LEU A 67 9.64 3.98 9.23
CA LEU A 67 8.20 3.96 9.50
C LEU A 67 7.71 5.20 10.26
N PRO A 68 8.40 5.72 11.30
CA PRO A 68 8.08 7.01 11.93
C PRO A 68 7.90 8.20 10.98
N ILE A 69 8.54 8.20 9.81
CA ILE A 69 8.37 9.26 8.81
C ILE A 69 7.09 9.04 7.98
N LEU A 70 6.73 7.78 7.75
CA LEU A 70 5.64 7.40 6.85
C LEU A 70 4.30 7.17 7.56
N VAL A 71 4.33 6.83 8.84
CA VAL A 71 3.17 6.48 9.65
C VAL A 71 2.98 7.56 10.71
N GLU A 72 2.01 8.42 10.49
CA GLU A 72 1.63 9.46 11.46
C GLU A 72 0.89 8.84 12.66
N LYS A 73 -0.14 8.03 12.38
CA LYS A 73 -0.98 7.39 13.39
C LYS A 73 -1.62 6.10 12.89
N ILE A 74 -2.03 5.25 13.83
CA ILE A 74 -2.72 4.00 13.56
C ILE A 74 -4.18 4.14 13.96
N HIS A 75 -5.07 4.01 12.97
CA HIS A 75 -6.50 3.99 13.22
C HIS A 75 -7.03 2.56 13.36
N VAL A 76 -7.65 2.27 14.50
CA VAL A 76 -8.33 1.01 14.78
C VAL A 76 -9.80 1.10 14.37
N SER A 77 -10.37 0.02 13.86
CA SER A 77 -11.81 -0.01 13.53
C SER A 77 -12.68 0.42 14.73
N PRO A 78 -13.72 1.25 14.53
CA PRO A 78 -14.60 1.69 15.61
C PRO A 78 -15.34 0.53 16.26
N LYS A 79 -15.59 -0.54 15.50
CA LYS A 79 -16.25 -1.77 15.95
C LYS A 79 -15.31 -2.72 16.69
N ALA A 80 -14.01 -2.43 16.73
CA ALA A 80 -13.07 -3.25 17.47
C ALA A 80 -13.30 -3.09 18.99
N GLY A 81 -13.18 -4.21 19.71
CA GLY A 81 -13.21 -4.19 21.17
C GLY A 81 -12.04 -3.38 21.73
N ASN A 82 -12.20 -2.77 22.91
CA ASN A 82 -11.20 -1.90 23.52
C ASN A 82 -9.85 -2.61 23.76
N TRP A 83 -9.87 -3.94 23.92
CA TRP A 83 -8.65 -4.74 24.06
C TRP A 83 -7.74 -4.69 22.82
N PHE A 84 -8.31 -4.47 21.62
CA PHE A 84 -7.58 -4.52 20.37
C PHE A 84 -6.61 -3.35 20.21
N GLU A 85 -6.98 -2.17 20.70
CA GLU A 85 -6.10 -1.00 20.75
C GLU A 85 -4.84 -1.29 21.57
N GLY A 86 -5.02 -1.90 22.76
CA GLY A 86 -3.92 -2.35 23.59
C GLY A 86 -3.04 -3.41 22.92
N LEU A 87 -3.64 -4.33 22.15
CA LEU A 87 -2.88 -5.30 21.36
C LEU A 87 -2.02 -4.62 20.30
N VAL A 88 -2.58 -3.67 19.54
CA VAL A 88 -1.85 -2.91 18.52
C VAL A 88 -0.69 -2.15 19.17
N ASN A 89 -0.91 -1.53 20.34
CA ASN A 89 0.15 -0.83 21.07
C ASN A 89 1.29 -1.78 21.47
N MET A 90 0.96 -2.94 22.03
CA MET A 90 1.98 -3.95 22.39
C MET A 90 2.79 -4.42 21.18
N VAL A 91 2.16 -4.54 19.99
CA VAL A 91 2.88 -4.90 18.77
C VAL A 91 3.82 -3.77 18.34
N ALA A 92 3.35 -2.52 18.33
CA ALA A 92 4.19 -1.37 17.98
C ALA A 92 5.41 -1.27 18.90
N GLU A 93 5.21 -1.35 20.22
CA GLU A 93 6.27 -1.30 21.22
C GLU A 93 7.26 -2.47 21.09
N LYS A 94 6.76 -3.69 20.80
CA LYS A 94 7.61 -4.87 20.57
C LYS A 94 8.61 -4.66 19.43
N TYR A 95 8.23 -3.89 18.41
CA TYR A 95 9.10 -3.54 17.29
C TYR A 95 9.83 -2.19 17.48
N GLY A 96 9.73 -1.57 18.66
CA GLY A 96 10.44 -0.35 19.01
C GLY A 96 9.79 0.94 18.53
N TYR A 97 8.51 0.91 18.17
CA TYR A 97 7.77 2.08 17.69
C TYR A 97 6.81 2.63 18.74
N LYS A 98 6.58 3.94 18.68
CA LYS A 98 5.59 4.67 19.51
C LYS A 98 4.70 5.50 18.60
N PHE A 99 3.70 4.87 18.01
CA PHE A 99 2.70 5.53 17.18
C PHE A 99 1.52 5.98 18.04
N GLU A 100 0.86 7.07 17.65
CA GLU A 100 -0.46 7.39 18.17
C GLU A 100 -1.46 6.35 17.66
N ILE A 101 -2.29 5.82 18.55
CA ILE A 101 -3.30 4.81 18.22
C ILE A 101 -4.65 5.33 18.69
N GLU A 102 -5.62 5.40 17.79
CA GLU A 102 -6.97 5.86 18.10
C GLU A 102 -8.03 5.04 17.36
N LYS A 103 -9.27 5.04 17.88
CA LYS A 103 -10.40 4.48 17.12
C LYS A 103 -10.75 5.41 15.97
N SER A 104 -10.94 4.81 14.80
CA SER A 104 -11.39 5.50 13.60
C SER A 104 -12.80 6.04 13.78
N THR A 105 -13.03 7.26 13.33
CA THR A 105 -14.35 7.92 13.29
C THR A 105 -15.16 7.51 12.06
N LEU A 106 -14.70 6.54 11.25
CA LEU A 106 -15.34 6.16 9.99
C LEU A 106 -16.79 5.65 10.15
N SER A 107 -17.17 5.16 11.34
CA SER A 107 -18.56 4.77 11.63
C SER A 107 -19.38 5.87 12.30
N ASN A 108 -18.81 7.04 12.54
CA ASN A 108 -19.57 8.18 13.06
C ASN A 108 -20.47 8.72 11.96
N GLU A 109 -21.56 9.38 12.35
CA GLU A 109 -22.42 10.06 11.39
C GLU A 109 -21.60 11.08 10.59
N PRO A 110 -21.76 11.12 9.25
CA PRO A 110 -21.08 12.12 8.44
C PRO A 110 -21.52 13.51 8.91
N THR A 111 -20.57 14.30 9.38
CA THR A 111 -20.81 15.70 9.72
C THR A 111 -20.95 16.49 8.42
N PHE A 112 -22.13 17.03 8.17
CA PHE A 112 -22.45 17.90 7.02
C PHE A 112 -22.02 19.35 7.26
#